data_AF-A0A7S2AE33-F1
#
_entry.id   AF-A0A7S2AE33-F1
#
_cell.length_a   1.000
_cell.length_b   1.000
_cell.length_c   1.000
_cell.angle_alpha   90.00
_cell.angle_beta   90.00
_cell.angle_gamma   90.00
#
_symmetry.space_group_name_H-M   'P 1'
#
loop_
_entity.id
_entity.type
_entity.pdbx_description
1 polymer ?
#
loop_
_entity_poly.entity_id
_entity_poly.type
_entity_poly.pdbx_seq_one_letter_code
_entity_poly.pdbx_strand_id
1 'polypeptide(L)'
;VSSLRVELLELGAEYFLRAGHAEEARGLCDRELALDSKCVKAMVWRATACVQLQELSLAKADLYNALEIDPEDLRARQEMSLAEELILLQEDLEAADSQGERVFSVLMDAARSDKEEGNQFFSRNEFQE
;
A
#
# COMPACT_ATOMS: atom_id res chain seq x y z
N VAL A 1 4.88 25.73 23.59
CA VAL A 1 3.55 25.63 24.24
C VAL A 1 2.66 24.94 23.23
N SER A 2 2.40 23.65 23.43
CA SER A 2 1.46 22.91 22.58
C SER A 2 0.12 23.64 22.63
N SER A 3 -0.36 24.09 21.47
CA SER A 3 -1.69 24.68 21.37
C SER A 3 -2.70 23.58 21.69
N LEU A 4 -3.67 23.84 22.57
CA LEU A 4 -4.78 22.92 22.90
C LEU A 4 -5.40 22.27 21.65
N ARG A 5 -5.40 23.00 20.52
CA ARG A 5 -5.83 22.52 19.22
C ARG A 5 -5.07 21.27 18.75
N VAL A 6 -3.74 21.27 18.86
CA VAL A 6 -2.89 20.16 18.44
C VAL A 6 -3.05 18.95 19.35
N GLU A 7 -3.28 19.17 20.65
CA GLU A 7 -3.59 18.09 21.60
C GLU A 7 -4.96 17.45 21.31
N LEU A 8 -5.97 18.27 20.97
CA LEU A 8 -7.28 17.77 20.54
C LEU A 8 -7.21 17.01 19.21
N LEU A 9 -6.39 17.48 18.26
CA LEU A 9 -6.14 16.77 17.01
C LEU A 9 -5.62 15.35 17.30
N GLU A 10 -4.58 15.25 18.13
CA GLU A 10 -3.93 13.98 18.44
C GLU A 10 -4.92 12.98 19.06
N LEU A 11 -5.69 13.42 20.07
CA LEU A 11 -6.69 12.57 20.70
C LEU A 11 -7.80 12.15 19.72
N GLY A 12 -8.26 13.09 18.89
CA GLY A 12 -9.30 12.83 17.90
C GLY A 12 -8.85 11.85 16.81
N ALA A 13 -7.68 12.08 16.23
CA ALA A 13 -7.11 11.22 15.21
C ALA A 13 -6.88 9.80 15.75
N GLU A 14 -6.31 9.65 16.95
CA GLU A 14 -6.14 8.34 17.57
C GLU A 14 -7.48 7.61 17.74
N TYR A 15 -8.51 8.31 18.24
CA TYR A 15 -9.82 7.72 18.45
C TYR A 15 -10.43 7.18 17.14
N PHE A 16 -10.42 7.99 16.08
CA PHE A 16 -10.95 7.59 14.78
C PHE A 16 -10.17 6.41 14.18
N LEU A 17 -8.83 6.44 14.24
CA LEU A 17 -7.99 5.35 13.74
C LEU A 17 -8.22 4.03 14.49
N ARG A 18 -8.40 4.09 15.81
CA ARG A 18 -8.72 2.89 16.62
C ARG A 18 -10.13 2.36 16.35
N ALA A 19 -11.04 3.23 15.92
CA ALA A 19 -12.40 2.86 15.56
C ALA A 19 -12.55 2.43 14.08
N GLY A 20 -11.46 2.43 13.29
CA GLY A 20 -11.47 2.06 11.86
C GLY A 20 -11.98 3.16 10.93
N HIS A 21 -12.12 4.38 11.43
CA HIS A 21 -12.61 5.56 10.73
C HIS A 21 -11.43 6.37 10.15
N ALA A 22 -10.68 5.75 9.25
CA ALA A 22 -9.44 6.32 8.71
C ALA A 22 -9.69 7.58 7.85
N GLU A 23 -10.80 7.66 7.13
CA GLU A 23 -11.13 8.84 6.33
C GLU A 23 -11.41 10.07 7.21
N GLU A 24 -12.12 9.87 8.32
CA GLU A 24 -12.40 10.93 9.29
C GLU A 24 -11.12 11.41 9.98
N ALA A 25 -10.23 10.48 10.34
CA ALA A 25 -8.91 10.81 10.88
C ALA A 25 -8.07 11.63 9.87
N ARG A 26 -8.05 11.21 8.60
CA ARG A 26 -7.37 11.94 7.52
C ARG A 26 -7.93 13.35 7.38
N GLY A 27 -9.26 13.49 7.33
CA GLY A 27 -9.93 14.79 7.18
C GLY A 27 -9.67 15.75 8.35
N LEU A 28 -9.51 15.25 9.57
CA LEU A 28 -9.06 16.06 10.70
C LEU A 28 -7.63 16.57 10.51
N CYS A 29 -6.72 15.69 10.11
CA CYS A 29 -5.32 16.04 9.89
C CYS A 29 -5.15 17.03 8.74
N ASP A 30 -5.90 16.86 7.64
CA ASP A 30 -5.90 17.79 6.51
C ASP A 30 -6.30 19.20 6.92
N ARG A 31 -7.32 19.33 7.78
CA ARG A 31 -7.73 20.64 8.31
C ARG A 31 -6.63 21.28 9.15
N GLU A 32 -5.95 20.51 9.98
CA GLU A 32 -4.83 21.03 10.79
C GLU A 32 -3.63 21.41 9.91
N LEU A 33 -3.32 20.64 8.86
CA LEU A 33 -2.26 20.98 7.91
C LEU A 33 -2.60 22.20 7.04
N ALA A 34 -3.89 22.45 6.78
CA ALA A 34 -4.32 23.68 6.12
C ALA A 34 -4.11 24.92 7.01
N LEU A 35 -4.16 24.76 8.34
CA LEU A 35 -3.89 25.83 9.30
C LEU A 35 -2.39 25.97 9.61
N ASP A 36 -1.70 24.85 9.74
CA ASP A 36 -0.27 24.74 10.01
C ASP A 36 0.33 23.59 9.21
N SER A 37 0.79 23.93 8.00
CA SER A 37 1.43 23.00 7.07
C SER A 37 2.72 22.34 7.60
N LYS A 38 3.26 22.79 8.73
CA LYS A 38 4.48 22.24 9.35
C LYS A 38 4.19 21.46 10.64
N CYS A 39 2.92 21.18 10.92
CA CYS A 39 2.52 20.41 12.09
C CYS A 39 2.92 18.94 11.93
N VAL A 40 4.07 18.57 12.54
CA VAL A 40 4.63 17.20 12.52
C VAL A 40 3.59 16.18 12.97
N LYS A 41 2.87 16.45 14.07
CA LYS A 41 1.82 15.55 14.57
C LYS A 41 0.71 15.30 13.55
N ALA A 42 0.27 16.34 12.84
CA ALA A 42 -0.76 16.19 11.82
C ALA A 42 -0.27 15.35 10.63
N MET A 43 0.99 15.52 10.21
CA MET A 43 1.60 14.66 9.18
C MET A 43 1.67 13.20 9.62
N VAL A 44 2.14 12.92 10.83
CA VAL A 44 2.27 11.55 11.36
C VAL A 44 0.89 10.87 11.43
N TRP A 45 -0.11 11.54 12.00
CA TRP A 45 -1.45 10.98 12.10
C TRP A 45 -2.14 10.81 10.74
N ARG A 46 -1.90 11.74 9.79
CA ARG A 46 -2.39 11.58 8.41
C ARG A 46 -1.74 10.38 7.74
N ALA A 47 -0.44 10.17 7.93
CA ALA A 47 0.26 9.03 7.38
C ALA A 47 -0.28 7.71 7.92
N THR A 48 -0.54 7.59 9.24
CA THR A 48 -1.18 6.40 9.81
C THR A 48 -2.57 6.14 9.22
N ALA A 49 -3.36 7.20 8.97
CA ALA A 49 -4.64 7.08 8.28
C ALA A 49 -4.47 6.59 6.84
N CYS A 50 -3.53 7.17 6.10
CA CYS A 50 -3.21 6.78 4.72
C CYS A 50 -2.71 5.32 4.64
N VAL A 51 -1.98 4.83 5.64
CA VAL A 51 -1.60 3.41 5.73
C VAL A 51 -2.84 2.51 5.82
N GLN A 52 -3.81 2.84 6.68
CA GLN A 52 -5.07 2.07 6.76
C GLN A 52 -5.89 2.14 5.46
N LEU A 53 -5.77 3.24 4.71
CA LEU A 53 -6.43 3.46 3.42
C LEU A 53 -5.65 2.89 2.22
N GLN A 54 -4.52 2.21 2.43
CA GLN A 54 -3.64 1.70 1.36
C GLN A 54 -3.03 2.81 0.47
N GLU A 55 -2.97 4.04 0.96
CA GLU A 55 -2.34 5.20 0.30
C GLU A 55 -0.87 5.33 0.72
N LEU A 56 -0.09 4.25 0.55
CA LEU A 56 1.26 4.14 1.12
C LEU A 56 2.26 5.20 0.59
N SER A 57 2.09 5.63 -0.66
CA SER A 57 2.94 6.68 -1.25
C SER A 57 2.76 8.04 -0.55
N LEU A 58 1.52 8.40 -0.21
CA LEU A 58 1.20 9.62 0.53
C LEU A 58 1.67 9.51 1.97
N ALA A 59 1.45 8.37 2.62
CA ALA A 59 1.94 8.12 3.98
C ALA A 59 3.45 8.30 4.07
N LYS A 60 4.21 7.71 3.14
CA LYS A 60 5.67 7.83 3.09
C LYS A 60 6.12 9.27 2.90
N ALA A 61 5.46 10.04 2.04
CA ALA A 61 5.79 11.45 1.81
C ALA A 61 5.56 12.30 3.07
N ASP A 62 4.46 12.07 3.79
CA ASP A 62 4.17 12.77 5.03
C ASP A 62 5.18 12.46 6.14
N LEU A 63 5.56 11.18 6.29
CA LEU A 63 6.53 10.75 7.28
C LEU A 63 7.93 11.28 6.98
N TYR A 64 8.31 11.33 5.70
CA TYR A 64 9.55 11.96 5.27
C TYR A 64 9.58 13.45 5.66
N ASN A 65 8.53 14.20 5.31
CA ASN A 65 8.43 15.62 5.66
C ASN A 65 8.42 15.84 7.17
N ALA A 66 7.73 14.98 7.92
CA ALA A 66 7.70 15.01 9.38
C ALA A 66 9.11 14.85 9.97
N LEU A 67 9.89 13.88 9.48
CA LEU A 67 11.26 13.61 9.92
C LEU A 67 12.28 14.65 9.44
N GLU A 68 12.02 15.36 8.33
CA GLU A 68 12.82 16.52 7.96
C GLU A 68 12.66 17.68 8.95
N ILE A 69 11.46 17.84 9.53
CA ILE A 69 11.16 18.90 10.50
C ILE A 69 11.62 18.50 11.90
N ASP A 70 11.25 17.30 12.35
CA ASP A 70 11.66 16.73 13.64
C ASP A 70 12.26 15.33 13.43
N PRO A 71 13.59 15.24 13.25
CA PRO A 71 14.26 13.97 13.04
C PRO A 71 14.11 13.00 14.22
N GLU A 72 13.86 13.48 15.43
CA GLU A 72 13.79 12.66 16.66
C GLU A 72 12.36 12.25 17.02
N ASP A 73 11.37 12.55 16.18
CA ASP A 73 10.00 12.08 16.41
C ASP A 73 9.95 10.54 16.32
N LEU A 74 9.81 9.91 17.49
CA LEU A 74 9.80 8.46 17.65
C LEU A 74 8.64 7.81 16.90
N ARG A 75 7.50 8.49 16.83
CA ARG A 75 6.31 7.93 16.17
C ARG A 75 6.48 8.01 14.66
N ALA A 76 6.97 9.13 14.14
CA ALA A 76 7.28 9.26 12.72
C ALA A 76 8.25 8.16 12.25
N ARG A 77 9.30 7.87 13.04
CA ARG A 77 10.24 6.77 12.72
C ARG A 77 9.57 5.40 12.72
N GLN A 78 8.71 5.13 13.71
CA GLN A 78 7.98 3.85 13.81
C GLN A 78 7.03 3.64 12.64
N GLU A 79 6.21 4.65 12.34
CA GLU A 79 5.24 4.61 11.24
C GLU A 79 5.96 4.53 9.89
N MET A 80 7.13 5.17 9.73
CA MET A 80 7.95 5.07 8.51
C MET A 80 8.45 3.64 8.28
N SER A 81 8.99 3.01 9.32
CA SER A 81 9.42 1.61 9.24
C SER A 81 8.27 0.68 8.86
N LEU A 82 7.09 0.89 9.43
CA LEU A 82 5.90 0.11 9.09
C LEU A 82 5.45 0.34 7.64
N ALA A 83 5.43 1.59 7.19
CA ALA A 83 5.06 1.93 5.81
C ALA A 83 6.03 1.30 4.80
N GLU A 84 7.33 1.30 5.07
CA GLU A 84 8.34 0.66 4.22
C GLU A 84 8.16 -0.87 4.16
N GLU A 85 7.88 -1.51 5.29
CA GLU A 85 7.59 -2.96 5.33
C GLU A 85 6.34 -3.30 4.50
N LEU A 86 5.27 -2.50 4.64
CA LEU A 86 4.04 -2.70 3.87
C LEU A 86 4.24 -2.52 2.37
N ILE A 87 5.05 -1.53 1.96
CA ILE A 87 5.39 -1.32 0.54
C ILE A 87 6.14 -2.52 -0.01
N LEU A 88 7.15 -3.03 0.70
CA LEU A 88 7.90 -4.20 0.28
C LEU A 88 7.01 -5.44 0.16
N LEU A 89 6.12 -5.66 1.13
CA LEU A 89 5.16 -6.77 1.07
C LEU A 89 4.20 -6.64 -0.11
N GLN A 90 3.78 -5.42 -0.45
CA GLN A 90 2.92 -5.16 -1.60
C GLN A 90 3.65 -5.47 -2.93
N GLU A 91 4.91 -5.05 -3.05
CA GLU A 91 5.76 -5.37 -4.21
C GLU A 91 5.97 -6.88 -4.38
N ASP A 92 6.19 -7.61 -3.28
CA ASP A 92 6.36 -9.07 -3.29
C ASP A 92 5.06 -9.79 -3.72
N LEU A 93 3.91 -9.32 -3.25
CA LEU A 93 2.60 -9.86 -3.64
C LEU A 93 2.33 -9.63 -5.13
N GLU A 94 2.58 -8.42 -5.64
CA GLU A 94 2.43 -8.10 -7.06
C GLU A 94 3.39 -8.93 -7.93
N ALA A 95 4.61 -9.17 -7.46
CA ALA A 95 5.57 -10.05 -8.13
C ALA A 95 5.07 -11.50 -8.17
N ALA A 96 4.51 -12.02 -7.08
CA ALA A 96 3.96 -13.37 -7.02
C ALA A 96 2.76 -13.56 -7.96
N ASP A 97 1.83 -12.60 -7.97
CA ASP A 97 0.66 -12.61 -8.86
C ASP A 97 1.09 -12.59 -10.33
N SER A 98 2.04 -11.71 -10.69
CA SER A 98 2.55 -11.63 -12.05
C SER A 98 3.27 -12.91 -12.50
N GLN A 99 3.95 -13.60 -11.59
CA GLN A 99 4.57 -14.90 -11.88
C GLN A 99 3.51 -15.99 -12.08
N GLY A 100 2.46 -16.00 -11.25
CA GLY A 100 1.32 -16.90 -11.39
C GLY A 100 0.63 -16.77 -12.76
N GLU A 101 0.36 -15.53 -13.19
CA GLU A 101 -0.21 -15.24 -14.51
C GLU A 101 0.68 -15.73 -15.65
N ARG A 102 2.00 -15.51 -15.56
CA ARG A 102 2.97 -16.00 -16.57
C ARG A 102 2.98 -17.52 -16.66
N VAL A 103 3.05 -18.22 -15.53
CA VAL A 103 3.05 -19.70 -15.50
C VAL A 103 1.75 -20.23 -16.10
N PHE A 104 0.60 -19.62 -15.75
CA PHE A 104 -0.69 -20.01 -16.31
C PHE A 104 -0.76 -19.82 -17.83
N SER A 105 -0.24 -18.71 -18.37
CA SER A 105 -0.17 -18.48 -19.82
C SER A 105 0.66 -19.54 -20.54
N VAL A 106 1.86 -19.86 -20.03
CA VAL A 106 2.75 -20.86 -20.64
C VAL A 106 2.09 -22.24 -20.68
N LEU A 107 1.40 -22.64 -19.62
CA LEU A 107 0.66 -23.91 -19.58
C LEU A 107 -0.49 -23.96 -20.59
N MET A 108 -1.22 -22.84 -20.75
CA MET A 108 -2.29 -22.75 -21.75
C MET A 108 -1.77 -22.79 -23.19
N ASP A 109 -0.64 -22.15 -23.47
CA ASP A 109 -0.01 -22.19 -24.79
C ASP A 109 0.52 -23.59 -25.11
N ALA A 110 1.14 -24.27 -24.15
CA ALA A 110 1.57 -25.67 -24.28
C ALA A 110 0.37 -26.60 -24.56
N ALA A 111 -0.71 -26.48 -23.79
CA ALA A 111 -1.91 -27.29 -23.98
C ALA A 111 -2.59 -27.05 -25.35
N ARG A 112 -2.49 -25.83 -25.90
CA ARG A 112 -2.97 -25.53 -27.26
C ARG A 112 -2.09 -26.18 -28.32
N SER A 113 -0.76 -26.12 -28.15
CA SER A 113 0.21 -26.77 -29.05
C SER A 113 -0.03 -28.28 -29.14
N ASP A 114 -0.18 -28.97 -28.01
CA ASP A 114 -0.44 -30.41 -27.97
C ASP A 114 -1.74 -30.77 -28.70
N LYS A 115 -2.78 -29.92 -28.58
CA LYS A 115 -4.05 -30.11 -29.28
C LYS A 115 -3.92 -29.91 -30.79
N GLU A 116 -3.10 -28.95 -31.23
CA GLU A 116 -2.86 -28.69 -32.65
C GLU A 116 -2.02 -29.82 -33.30
N GLU A 117 -1.01 -30.34 -32.60
CA GLU A 117 -0.23 -31.50 -33.03
C GLU A 117 -1.09 -32.77 -33.15
N GLY A 118 -1.92 -33.06 -32.15
CA GLY A 118 -2.86 -34.18 -32.20
C GLY A 118 -3.86 -34.08 -33.37
N ASN A 119 -4.37 -32.88 -33.65
CA ASN A 119 -5.22 -32.63 -34.81
C ASN A 119 -4.49 -32.79 -36.14
N GLN A 120 -3.21 -32.38 -36.22
CA GLN A 120 -2.39 -32.63 -37.41
C GLN A 120 -2.15 -34.13 -37.62
N PHE A 121 -1.91 -34.88 -36.55
CA PHE A 121 -1.75 -36.33 -36.60
C PHE A 121 -3.03 -37.01 -37.12
N PHE A 122 -4.20 -36.60 -36.62
CA PHE A 122 -5.50 -37.09 -37.06
C PHE A 122 -5.76 -36.79 -38.55
N SER A 123 -5.31 -35.63 -39.03
CA SER A 123 -5.47 -35.24 -40.44
C SER A 123 -4.53 -35.99 -41.42
N ARG A 124 -3.44 -36.60 -40.92
CA ARG A 124 -2.47 -37.36 -41.73
C ARG A 124 -2.81 -38.84 -41.89
N ASN A 125 -3.88 -39.36 -41.27
CA ASN A 125 -4.30 -40.77 -41.37
C ASN A 125 -3.20 -41.80 -41.01
N GLU A 126 -2.23 -41.42 -40.18
CA GLU A 126 -1.21 -42.34 -39.65
C GLU A 126 -1.74 -43.02 -38.38
N PHE A 127 -2.71 -43.93 -38.52
CA PHE A 127 -3.03 -44.87 -37.46
C PHE A 127 -2.12 -46.09 -37.63
N GLN A 128 -1.17 -46.31 -36.71
CA GLN A 128 -0.47 -47.59 -36.63
C GLN A 128 -1.37 -48.59 -35.87
N GLU A 129 -1.69 -49.71 -36.54
CA GLU A 129 -2.35 -50.90 -35.96
C GLU A 129 -1.46 -51.64 -34.94
#